data_AF-A0A6P8RAY5-F1
#
_entry.id   AF-A0A6P8RAY5-F1
#
_cell.length_a   1.000
_cell.length_b   1.000
_cell.length_c   1.000
_cell.angle_alpha   90.00
_cell.angle_beta   90.00
_cell.angle_gamma   90.00
#
_symmetry.space_group_name_H-M   'P 1'
#
loop_
_entity.id
_entity.type
_entity.pdbx_description
1 polymer ?
#
loop_
_entity_poly.entity_id
_entity_poly.type
_entity_poly.pdbx_seq_one_letter_code
_entity_poly.pdbx_strand_id
1 'polypeptide(L)'
;MVAEVVKYFLPKLVDMHNYVSANSTQQKLSNWGILNRKVFSKLDFHVSEDSVKNLVAHVSGVIESILYALRLKINEKLQEKRIREKATIQTKDFRYSTDIEKSPLDYITMSSYGKNIPNQNPPEWTYSHPGRSTQSLIERIQSDPQVRLLLEEKEQALLALQETVQILQLKINRLEHLVHLKDIRIEELTKHLNNYKFQKSVT
;
A
#
# COMPACT_ATOMS: atom_id res chain seq x y z
N MET A 1 0.89 18.55 20.39
CA MET A 1 0.21 18.46 19.07
C MET A 1 1.04 17.76 17.99
N VAL A 2 2.04 18.38 17.31
CA VAL A 2 2.76 17.69 16.21
C VAL A 2 3.48 16.42 16.67
N ALA A 3 4.09 16.45 17.85
CA ALA A 3 4.66 15.28 18.49
C ALA A 3 3.63 14.14 18.68
N GLU A 4 2.40 14.46 19.10
CA GLU A 4 1.32 13.47 19.29
C GLU A 4 0.87 12.86 17.96
N VAL A 5 0.74 13.67 16.91
CA VAL A 5 0.40 13.19 15.57
C VAL A 5 1.45 12.18 15.10
N VAL A 6 2.73 12.50 15.23
CA VAL A 6 3.79 11.55 14.85
C VAL A 6 3.83 10.35 15.78
N LYS A 7 3.55 10.51 17.08
CA LYS A 7 3.45 9.40 18.05
C LYS A 7 2.35 8.40 17.68
N TYR A 8 1.21 8.89 17.18
CA TYR A 8 0.09 8.04 16.77
C TYR A 8 0.49 7.08 15.63
N PHE A 9 1.15 7.60 14.59
CA PHE A 9 1.56 6.78 13.45
C PHE A 9 2.86 6.00 13.68
N LEU A 10 3.80 6.58 14.43
CA LEU A 10 5.16 6.09 14.63
C LEU A 10 5.56 6.15 16.11
N PRO A 11 4.93 5.33 16.97
CA PRO A 11 5.05 5.45 18.43
C PRO A 11 6.47 5.26 18.98
N LYS A 12 7.34 4.58 18.24
CA LYS A 12 8.75 4.35 18.63
C LYS A 12 9.67 5.54 18.33
N LEU A 13 9.25 6.50 17.51
CA LEU A 13 10.09 7.63 17.11
C LEU A 13 9.96 8.82 18.05
N VAL A 14 8.78 8.97 18.67
CA VAL A 14 8.47 10.10 19.54
C VAL A 14 8.44 9.64 20.99
N ASP A 15 9.12 10.39 21.83
CA ASP A 15 9.03 10.22 23.26
C ASP A 15 8.47 11.49 23.92
N MET A 16 7.25 11.35 24.42
CA MET A 16 6.42 12.47 24.88
C MET A 16 7.02 13.20 26.08
N HIS A 17 7.85 12.54 26.90
CA HIS A 17 8.50 13.20 28.05
C HIS A 17 9.45 14.33 27.64
N ASN A 18 9.89 14.35 26.38
CA ASN A 18 10.80 15.39 25.86
C ASN A 18 10.09 16.69 25.48
N TYR A 19 8.75 16.72 25.50
CA TYR A 19 7.97 17.85 25.02
C TYR A 19 7.06 18.37 26.13
N VAL A 20 7.48 19.49 26.72
CA VAL A 20 6.70 20.17 27.76
C VAL A 20 5.72 21.12 27.09
N SER A 21 4.43 21.02 27.44
CA SER A 21 3.41 21.99 27.03
C SER A 21 3.75 23.36 27.61
N ALA A 22 3.97 24.34 26.74
CA ALA A 22 4.37 25.68 27.16
C ALA A 22 3.77 26.76 26.26
N ASN A 23 3.43 27.90 26.86
CA ASN A 23 2.97 29.07 26.12
C ASN A 23 4.14 29.97 25.64
N SER A 24 5.33 29.82 26.24
CA SER A 24 6.52 30.58 25.90
C SER A 24 7.03 30.29 24.48
N THR A 25 7.25 31.35 23.71
CA THR A 25 7.87 31.34 22.37
C THR A 25 9.20 30.60 22.37
N GLN A 26 10.07 30.87 23.34
CA GLN A 26 11.39 30.24 23.44
C GLN A 26 11.28 28.73 23.69
N GLN A 27 10.33 28.31 24.52
CA GLN A 27 10.09 26.89 24.76
C GLN A 27 9.48 26.20 23.53
N LYS A 28 8.59 26.87 22.79
CA LYS A 28 8.08 26.36 21.50
C LYS A 28 9.22 26.13 20.51
N LEU A 29 10.15 27.08 20.35
CA LEU A 29 11.34 26.94 19.50
C LEU A 29 12.20 25.74 19.93
N SER A 30 12.47 25.61 21.23
CA SER A 30 13.23 24.48 21.78
C SER A 30 12.54 23.14 21.48
N ASN A 31 11.23 23.04 21.73
CA ASN A 31 10.44 21.84 21.43
C ASN A 31 10.49 21.47 19.94
N TRP A 32 10.41 22.46 19.05
CA TRP A 32 10.53 22.26 17.60
C TRP A 32 11.95 21.82 17.19
N GLY A 33 12.99 22.37 17.80
CA GLY A 33 14.37 21.91 17.59
C GLY A 33 14.58 20.45 18.01
N ILE A 34 13.99 20.05 19.15
CA ILE A 34 14.01 18.65 19.60
C ILE A 34 13.27 17.74 18.62
N LEU A 35 12.09 18.14 18.13
CA LEU A 35 11.34 17.41 17.11
C LEU A 35 12.17 17.21 15.84
N ASN A 36 12.78 18.29 15.34
CA ASN A 36 13.56 18.27 14.12
C ASN A 36 14.74 17.28 14.23
N ARG A 37 15.46 17.33 15.36
CA ARG A 37 16.63 16.48 15.61
C ARG A 37 16.30 15.03 15.93
N LYS A 38 15.28 14.76 16.76
CA LYS A 38 14.99 13.39 17.26
C LYS A 38 13.99 12.61 16.40
N VAL A 39 13.07 13.33 15.75
CA VAL A 39 11.91 12.72 15.07
C VAL A 39 12.01 12.93 13.57
N PHE A 40 12.14 14.17 13.09
CA PHE A 40 12.12 14.46 11.65
C PHE A 40 13.37 13.91 10.95
N SER A 41 14.53 13.95 11.60
CA SER A 41 15.75 13.30 11.11
C SER A 41 15.57 11.81 10.78
N LYS A 42 14.75 11.08 11.54
CA LYS A 42 14.46 9.65 11.32
C LYS A 42 13.46 9.41 10.18
N LEU A 43 12.83 10.48 9.69
CA LEU A 43 11.94 10.49 8.55
C LEU A 43 12.63 11.07 7.30
N ASP A 44 13.94 11.35 7.36
CA ASP A 44 14.68 12.08 6.31
C ASP A 44 13.98 13.40 5.95
N PHE A 45 13.42 14.05 6.97
CA PHE A 45 12.71 15.32 6.87
C PHE A 45 13.44 16.37 7.71
N HIS A 46 13.63 17.56 7.15
CA HIS A 46 14.27 18.66 7.84
C HIS A 46 13.47 19.94 7.66
N VAL A 47 13.15 20.61 8.78
CA VAL A 47 12.51 21.92 8.79
C VAL A 47 13.58 22.97 9.08
N SER A 48 13.73 23.98 8.22
CA SER A 48 14.73 25.04 8.44
C SER A 48 14.41 25.84 9.71
N GLU A 49 15.45 26.35 10.38
CA GLU A 49 15.27 27.16 11.59
C GLU A 49 14.41 28.41 11.32
N ASP A 50 14.52 29.01 10.14
CA ASP A 50 13.70 30.18 9.77
C ASP A 50 12.23 29.81 9.59
N SER A 51 11.94 28.62 9.05
CA SER A 51 10.56 28.10 9.00
C SER A 51 10.01 27.85 10.40
N VAL A 52 10.83 27.35 11.32
CA VAL A 52 10.45 27.16 12.73
C VAL A 52 10.20 28.50 13.44
N LYS A 53 11.03 29.52 13.17
CA LYS A 53 10.81 30.89 13.70
C LYS A 53 9.51 31.48 13.16
N ASN A 54 9.27 31.40 11.85
CA ASN A 54 8.05 31.88 11.21
C ASN A 54 6.81 31.15 11.74
N LEU A 55 6.94 29.85 11.99
CA LEU A 55 5.89 29.05 12.57
C LEU A 55 5.54 29.51 14.00
N VAL A 56 6.55 29.73 14.84
CA VAL A 56 6.34 30.21 16.21
C VAL A 56 5.85 31.67 16.22
N ALA A 57 6.19 32.46 15.21
CA ALA A 57 5.65 33.80 14.96
C ALA A 57 4.23 33.80 14.38
N HIS A 58 3.58 32.63 14.26
CA HIS A 58 2.22 32.48 13.75
C HIS A 58 2.02 32.97 12.31
N VAL A 59 3.05 32.88 11.47
CA VAL A 59 2.94 33.20 10.04
C VAL A 59 2.02 32.18 9.36
N SER A 60 0.97 32.68 8.71
CA SER A 60 -0.03 31.87 8.00
C SER A 60 0.61 31.03 6.88
N GLY A 61 0.15 29.79 6.69
CA GLY A 61 0.60 28.90 5.62
C GLY A 61 1.84 28.05 5.93
N VAL A 62 2.64 28.45 6.94
CA VAL A 62 3.89 27.75 7.29
C VAL A 62 3.60 26.43 7.97
N ILE A 63 2.62 26.39 8.90
CA ILE A 63 2.27 25.14 9.59
C ILE A 63 1.66 24.13 8.62
N GLU A 64 0.81 24.58 7.71
CA GLU A 64 0.15 23.75 6.70
C GLU A 64 1.17 23.12 5.77
N SER A 65 2.16 23.89 5.32
CA SER A 65 3.26 23.42 4.47
C SER A 65 4.08 22.34 5.18
N ILE A 66 4.42 22.57 6.46
CA ILE A 66 5.19 21.60 7.27
C ILE A 66 4.38 20.33 7.52
N LEU A 67 3.09 20.46 7.86
CA LEU A 67 2.22 19.32 8.12
C LEU A 67 1.95 18.48 6.87
N TYR A 68 1.79 19.13 5.71
CA TYR A 68 1.63 18.44 4.44
C TYR A 68 2.89 17.63 4.08
N ALA A 69 4.07 18.25 4.17
CA ALA A 69 5.34 17.56 3.94
C ALA A 69 5.56 16.40 4.93
N LEU A 70 5.25 16.63 6.21
CA LEU A 70 5.33 15.61 7.25
C LEU A 70 4.39 14.43 6.97
N ARG A 71 3.16 14.68 6.49
CA ARG A 71 2.21 13.62 6.11
C ARG A 71 2.78 12.72 5.02
N LEU A 72 3.38 13.30 3.97
CA LEU A 72 4.00 12.53 2.89
C LEU A 72 5.10 11.62 3.43
N LYS A 73 6.00 12.17 4.26
CA LYS A 73 7.12 11.44 4.86
C LYS A 73 6.68 10.32 5.80
N ILE A 74 5.61 10.53 6.58
CA ILE A 74 5.03 9.48 7.41
C ILE A 74 4.45 8.35 6.53
N ASN A 75 3.74 8.69 5.46
CA ASN A 75 3.16 7.69 4.57
C ASN A 75 4.26 6.85 3.88
N GLU A 76 5.31 7.48 3.36
CA GLU A 76 6.50 6.79 2.82
C GLU A 76 7.06 5.77 3.83
N LYS A 77 7.34 6.20 5.07
CA LYS A 77 7.86 5.31 6.12
C LYS A 77 6.92 4.15 6.47
N LEU A 78 5.61 4.38 6.47
CA LEU A 78 4.63 3.32 6.72
C LEU A 78 4.59 2.32 5.56
N GLN A 79 4.68 2.78 4.31
CA GLN A 79 4.75 1.89 3.15
C GLN A 79 6.02 1.05 3.15
N GLU A 80 7.19 1.66 3.43
CA GLU A 80 8.44 0.90 3.57
C GLU A 80 8.32 -0.19 4.65
N LYS A 81 7.69 0.13 5.80
CA LYS A 81 7.48 -0.83 6.87
C LYS A 81 6.59 -2.00 6.40
N ARG A 82 5.50 -1.71 5.67
CA ARG A 82 4.62 -2.75 5.10
C ARG A 82 5.35 -3.62 4.08
N ILE A 83 6.21 -3.04 3.24
CA ILE A 83 7.02 -3.78 2.26
C ILE A 83 8.03 -4.68 2.98
N ARG A 84 8.75 -4.15 3.98
CA ARG A 84 9.69 -4.93 4.82
C ARG A 84 9.01 -6.10 5.54
N GLU A 85 7.82 -5.88 6.11
CA GLU A 85 7.02 -6.92 6.75
C GLU A 85 6.59 -8.01 5.75
N LYS A 86 6.13 -7.63 4.54
CA LYS A 86 5.79 -8.57 3.47
C LYS A 86 7.00 -9.39 2.99
N ALA A 87 8.18 -8.78 2.87
CA ALA A 87 9.42 -9.47 2.48
C ALA A 87 9.93 -10.44 3.56
N THR A 88 9.72 -10.09 4.84
CA THR A 88 10.08 -10.96 5.99
C THR A 88 9.19 -12.20 6.07
N ILE A 89 7.93 -12.09 5.65
CA ILE A 89 7.00 -13.24 5.61
C ILE A 89 7.39 -14.19 4.46
N GLN A 90 7.70 -13.66 3.26
CA GLN A 90 8.15 -14.48 2.11
C GLN A 90 9.44 -15.27 2.38
N THR A 91 10.38 -14.71 3.15
CA THR A 91 11.65 -15.40 3.48
C THR A 91 11.49 -16.50 4.54
N LYS A 92 10.47 -16.41 5.40
CA LYS A 92 10.13 -17.49 6.34
C LYS A 92 9.46 -18.68 5.65
N ASP A 93 8.68 -18.43 4.59
CA ASP A 93 8.02 -19.48 3.80
C ASP A 93 9.01 -20.25 2.92
N PHE A 94 10.12 -19.63 2.49
CA PHE A 94 11.14 -20.28 1.64
C PHE A 94 12.06 -21.27 2.38
N ARG A 95 12.25 -21.12 3.69
CA ARG A 95 13.18 -21.99 4.47
C ARG A 95 12.58 -23.34 4.86
N TYR A 96 11.30 -23.60 4.58
CA TYR A 96 10.64 -24.90 4.75
C TYR A 96 10.47 -25.68 3.44
N SER A 97 10.97 -25.18 2.31
CA SER A 97 10.83 -25.82 0.99
C SER A 97 12.15 -25.98 0.22
N THR A 98 13.25 -26.28 0.92
CA THR A 98 14.41 -26.91 0.28
C THR A 98 14.42 -28.37 0.65
N ASP A 99 13.54 -29.15 0.02
CA ASP A 99 13.72 -30.55 -0.32
C ASP A 99 12.50 -30.95 -1.17
N ILE A 100 12.73 -31.76 -2.20
CA ILE A 100 11.80 -32.29 -3.22
C ILE A 100 11.86 -31.57 -4.58
N GLU A 101 12.80 -32.09 -5.36
CA GLU A 101 12.79 -32.38 -6.80
C GLU A 101 12.19 -31.40 -7.83
N LYS A 102 13.10 -31.01 -8.73
CA LYS A 102 12.83 -30.44 -10.05
C LYS A 102 12.07 -31.43 -10.93
N SER A 103 11.04 -30.97 -11.64
CA SER A 103 10.66 -31.54 -12.93
C SER A 103 10.26 -30.41 -13.90
N PRO A 104 10.79 -30.40 -15.13
CA PRO A 104 10.60 -29.34 -16.11
C PRO A 104 9.41 -29.62 -17.05
N LEU A 105 8.69 -28.59 -17.48
CA LEU A 105 8.32 -28.33 -18.89
C LEU A 105 7.26 -27.21 -19.05
N ASP A 106 7.39 -26.55 -20.20
CA ASP A 106 6.38 -25.85 -20.99
C ASP A 106 6.05 -24.38 -20.68
N TYR A 107 7.03 -23.56 -21.07
CA TYR A 107 6.84 -22.40 -21.93
C TYR A 107 5.74 -22.59 -22.98
N ILE A 108 4.62 -21.87 -22.85
CA ILE A 108 3.75 -21.56 -24.00
C ILE A 108 3.56 -20.05 -24.07
N THR A 109 4.38 -19.45 -24.93
CA THR A 109 4.06 -18.23 -25.67
C THR A 109 2.88 -18.54 -26.59
N MET A 110 1.77 -17.82 -26.47
CA MET A 110 0.77 -17.72 -27.54
C MET A 110 0.17 -16.32 -27.59
N SER A 111 0.31 -15.78 -28.80
CA SER A 111 0.05 -14.43 -29.26
C SER A 111 -1.45 -14.16 -29.47
N SER A 112 -1.81 -12.89 -29.39
CA SER A 112 -2.82 -12.17 -30.20
C SER A 112 -4.14 -12.89 -30.55
N TYR A 113 -5.22 -12.44 -29.92
CA TYR A 113 -6.54 -12.39 -30.57
C TYR A 113 -7.16 -10.99 -30.39
N GLY A 114 -7.05 -10.19 -31.44
CA GLY A 114 -8.05 -9.17 -31.75
C GLY A 114 -9.06 -9.75 -32.73
N LYS A 115 -10.35 -9.70 -32.39
CA LYS A 115 -11.44 -9.16 -33.23
C LYS A 115 -12.82 -9.53 -32.66
N ASN A 116 -13.58 -8.46 -32.42
CA ASN A 116 -14.99 -8.24 -32.80
C ASN A 116 -16.08 -9.12 -32.18
N ILE A 117 -16.83 -8.56 -31.22
CA ILE A 117 -18.31 -8.63 -31.17
C ILE A 117 -18.85 -7.31 -30.56
N PRO A 118 -20.13 -6.93 -30.70
CA PRO A 118 -20.54 -5.73 -31.40
C PRO A 118 -21.23 -4.68 -30.50
N ASN A 119 -21.24 -3.45 -31.00
CA ASN A 119 -22.18 -2.36 -30.74
C ASN A 119 -23.19 -2.55 -29.58
N GLN A 120 -22.85 -2.02 -28.40
CA GLN A 120 -23.83 -1.56 -27.43
C GLN A 120 -23.56 -0.07 -27.18
N ASN A 121 -24.43 0.78 -27.73
CA ASN A 121 -24.45 2.21 -27.50
C ASN A 121 -24.62 2.51 -26.00
N PRO A 122 -23.75 3.33 -25.38
CA PRO A 122 -24.02 3.93 -24.06
C PRO A 122 -25.08 5.04 -24.17
N PRO A 123 -25.85 5.33 -23.11
CA PRO A 123 -26.95 6.30 -23.16
C PRO A 123 -26.44 7.71 -23.49
N GLU A 124 -27.12 8.30 -24.46
CA GLU A 124 -26.94 9.62 -25.02
C GLU A 124 -27.29 10.72 -23.98
N TRP A 125 -26.28 11.35 -23.37
CA TRP A 125 -26.44 12.72 -22.87
C TRP A 125 -26.04 13.65 -24.01
N THR A 126 -27.04 14.18 -24.71
CA THR A 126 -26.88 15.17 -25.78
C THR A 126 -26.29 16.46 -25.21
N TYR A 127 -24.98 16.66 -25.35
CA TYR A 127 -24.42 18.01 -25.35
C TYR A 127 -24.30 18.47 -26.80
N SER A 128 -25.28 19.26 -27.24
CA SER A 128 -25.19 20.02 -28.46
C SER A 128 -24.07 21.05 -28.34
N HIS A 129 -22.92 20.82 -28.97
CA HIS A 129 -22.00 21.89 -29.31
C HIS A 129 -21.50 21.74 -30.76
N PRO A 130 -21.57 22.84 -31.55
CA PRO A 130 -21.25 22.84 -32.97
C PRO A 130 -19.74 22.67 -33.19
N GLY A 131 -19.39 22.07 -34.32
CA GLY A 131 -18.05 21.56 -34.63
C GLY A 131 -16.90 22.56 -34.46
N ARG A 132 -15.91 22.15 -33.66
CA ARG A 132 -14.48 22.48 -33.85
C ARG A 132 -13.59 21.50 -33.08
N SER A 133 -12.88 20.65 -33.82
CA SER A 133 -11.63 19.94 -33.45
C SER A 133 -11.50 19.34 -32.04
N THR A 134 -12.15 18.20 -31.77
CA THR A 134 -11.88 17.34 -30.61
C THR A 134 -10.42 16.84 -30.54
N GLN A 135 -9.73 16.76 -31.70
CA GLN A 135 -8.29 16.48 -31.77
C GLN A 135 -7.45 17.51 -31.00
N SER A 136 -7.80 18.80 -31.06
CA SER A 136 -7.01 19.88 -30.44
C SER A 136 -7.05 19.90 -28.91
N LEU A 137 -8.03 19.23 -28.29
CA LEU A 137 -8.23 19.20 -26.84
C LEU A 137 -7.51 17.99 -26.22
N ILE A 138 -7.57 16.83 -26.89
CA ILE A 138 -6.78 15.65 -26.51
C ILE A 138 -5.28 15.94 -26.63
N GLU A 139 -4.88 16.63 -27.70
CA GLU A 139 -3.50 17.04 -27.95
C GLU A 139 -3.00 18.09 -26.92
N ARG A 140 -3.92 18.92 -26.38
CA ARG A 140 -3.63 19.86 -25.29
C ARG A 140 -3.52 19.18 -23.92
N ILE A 141 -4.30 18.13 -23.68
CA ILE A 141 -4.24 17.30 -22.47
C ILE A 141 -2.95 16.46 -22.45
N GLN A 142 -2.48 16.00 -23.61
CA GLN A 142 -1.24 15.23 -23.75
C GLN A 142 0.05 16.07 -23.71
N SER A 143 -0.04 17.37 -24.01
CA SER A 143 1.11 18.29 -24.01
C SER A 143 1.39 18.94 -22.66
N ASP A 144 0.47 18.85 -21.69
CA ASP A 144 0.72 19.29 -20.32
C ASP A 144 1.59 18.26 -19.57
N PRO A 145 2.85 18.59 -19.23
CA PRO A 145 3.77 17.68 -18.56
C PRO A 145 3.25 17.21 -17.20
N GLN A 146 2.42 18.02 -16.52
CA GLN A 146 1.85 17.67 -15.23
C GLN A 146 0.73 16.63 -15.36
N VAL A 147 -0.08 16.72 -16.43
CA VAL A 147 -1.13 15.73 -16.73
C VAL A 147 -0.49 14.40 -17.17
N ARG A 148 0.58 14.46 -17.96
CA ARG A 148 1.32 13.27 -18.39
C ARG A 148 1.92 12.51 -17.20
N LEU A 149 2.56 13.22 -16.28
CA LEU A 149 3.14 12.61 -15.08
C LEU A 149 2.06 11.96 -14.21
N LEU A 150 0.92 12.64 -14.04
CA LEU A 150 -0.21 12.07 -13.30
C LEU A 150 -0.77 10.82 -13.98
N LEU A 151 -0.89 10.82 -15.31
CA LEU A 151 -1.36 9.65 -16.06
C LEU A 151 -0.41 8.46 -15.91
N GLU A 152 0.89 8.70 -15.98
CA GLU A 152 1.92 7.67 -15.77
C GLU A 152 1.88 7.12 -14.34
N GLU A 153 1.70 7.97 -13.33
CA GLU A 153 1.51 7.54 -11.93
C GLU A 153 0.26 6.64 -11.79
N LYS A 154 -0.84 6.98 -12.47
CA LYS A 154 -2.05 6.15 -12.48
C LYS A 154 -1.84 4.82 -13.18
N GLU A 155 -1.11 4.80 -14.28
CA GLU A 155 -0.79 3.57 -15.02
C GLU A 155 0.09 2.63 -14.18
N GLN A 156 1.11 3.17 -13.51
CA GLN A 156 1.95 2.41 -12.57
C GLN A 156 1.12 1.85 -11.40
N ALA A 157 0.21 2.65 -10.83
CA ALA A 157 -0.67 2.19 -9.77
C ALA A 157 -1.61 1.07 -10.23
N LEU A 158 -2.08 1.12 -11.48
CA LEU A 158 -2.91 0.07 -12.08
C LEU A 158 -2.13 -1.23 -12.22
N LEU A 159 -0.89 -1.17 -12.73
CA LEU A 159 0.00 -2.34 -12.85
C LEU A 159 0.29 -2.97 -11.48
N ALA A 160 0.60 -2.16 -10.46
CA ALA A 160 0.85 -2.64 -9.10
C ALA A 160 -0.39 -3.28 -8.47
N LEU A 161 -1.58 -2.74 -8.75
CA LEU A 161 -2.84 -3.33 -8.30
C LEU A 161 -3.08 -4.67 -8.99
N GLN A 162 -2.83 -4.77 -10.29
CA GLN A 162 -2.97 -5.99 -11.06
C GLN A 162 -2.03 -7.09 -10.56
N GLU A 163 -0.77 -6.77 -10.27
CA GLU A 163 0.19 -7.70 -9.64
C GLU A 163 -0.32 -8.17 -8.28
N THR A 164 -0.83 -7.25 -7.46
CA THR A 164 -1.39 -7.58 -6.13
C THR A 164 -2.57 -8.54 -6.26
N VAL A 165 -3.47 -8.32 -7.23
CA VAL A 165 -4.60 -9.20 -7.49
C VAL A 165 -4.14 -10.60 -7.91
N GLN A 166 -3.12 -10.71 -8.78
CA GLN A 166 -2.56 -12.01 -9.16
C GLN A 166 -1.98 -12.77 -7.96
N ILE A 167 -1.23 -12.08 -7.09
CA ILE A 167 -0.67 -12.68 -5.87
C ILE A 167 -1.80 -13.14 -4.94
N LEU A 168 -2.86 -12.35 -4.79
CA LEU A 168 -4.02 -12.75 -3.99
C LEU A 168 -4.72 -13.96 -4.59
N GLN A 169 -4.89 -14.02 -5.91
CA GLN A 169 -5.51 -15.15 -6.59
C GLN A 169 -4.72 -16.45 -6.37
N LEU A 170 -3.38 -16.40 -6.48
CA LEU A 170 -2.51 -17.54 -6.17
C LEU A 170 -2.64 -17.97 -4.71
N LYS A 171 -2.72 -17.02 -3.77
CA LYS A 171 -2.92 -17.32 -2.35
C LYS A 171 -4.28 -17.96 -2.08
N ILE A 172 -5.35 -17.48 -2.70
CA ILE A 172 -6.69 -18.07 -2.59
C ILE A 172 -6.65 -19.51 -3.09
N ASN A 173 -6.13 -19.75 -4.28
CA ASN A 173 -6.03 -21.10 -4.85
C ASN A 173 -5.22 -22.05 -3.94
N ARG A 174 -4.11 -21.59 -3.38
CA ARG A 174 -3.32 -22.39 -2.43
C ARG A 174 -4.10 -22.72 -1.16
N LEU A 175 -4.83 -21.76 -0.60
CA LEU A 175 -5.66 -21.97 0.58
C LEU A 175 -6.80 -22.94 0.30
N GLU A 176 -7.49 -22.80 -0.84
CA GLU A 176 -8.53 -23.72 -1.30
C GLU A 176 -8.01 -25.15 -1.40
N HIS A 177 -6.83 -25.34 -2.00
CA HIS A 177 -6.19 -26.65 -2.08
C HIS A 177 -5.85 -27.22 -0.70
N LEU A 178 -5.34 -26.41 0.22
CA LEU A 178 -5.03 -26.85 1.59
C LEU A 178 -6.28 -27.23 2.39
N VAL A 179 -7.37 -26.47 2.22
CA VAL A 179 -8.66 -26.78 2.83
C VAL A 179 -9.18 -28.11 2.28
N HIS A 180 -9.15 -28.29 0.96
CA HIS A 180 -9.57 -29.55 0.34
C HIS A 180 -8.79 -30.77 0.86
N LEU A 181 -7.46 -30.66 1.00
CA LEU A 181 -6.64 -31.73 1.58
C LEU A 181 -6.99 -32.01 3.04
N LYS A 182 -7.27 -30.96 3.83
CA LYS A 182 -7.71 -31.11 5.23
C LYS A 182 -9.07 -31.80 5.31
N ASP A 183 -10.00 -31.48 4.42
CA ASP A 183 -11.33 -32.09 4.39
C ASP A 183 -11.25 -33.58 4.06
N ILE A 184 -10.44 -33.97 3.06
CA ILE A 184 -10.17 -35.39 2.75
C ILE A 184 -9.62 -36.10 3.99
N ARG A 185 -8.63 -35.49 4.66
CA ARG A 185 -8.01 -36.10 5.83
C ARG A 185 -8.99 -36.25 7.00
N ILE A 186 -9.86 -35.26 7.21
CA ILE A 186 -10.92 -35.33 8.22
C ILE A 186 -11.89 -36.46 7.88
N GLU A 187 -12.28 -36.61 6.63
CA GLU A 187 -13.18 -37.68 6.18
C GLU A 187 -12.59 -39.07 6.46
N GLU A 188 -11.32 -39.29 6.10
CA GLU A 188 -10.60 -40.54 6.37
C GLU A 188 -10.57 -40.86 7.87
N LEU A 189 -10.18 -39.89 8.70
CA LEU A 189 -10.11 -40.07 10.15
C LEU A 189 -11.49 -40.33 10.76
N THR A 190 -12.52 -39.66 10.25
CA THR A 190 -13.91 -39.86 10.69
C THR A 190 -14.40 -41.25 10.33
N LYS A 191 -14.09 -41.75 9.12
CA LYS A 191 -14.37 -43.12 8.69
C LYS A 191 -13.70 -44.14 9.61
N HIS A 192 -12.40 -43.97 9.88
CA HIS A 192 -11.67 -44.86 10.81
C HIS A 192 -12.29 -44.85 12.20
N LEU A 193 -12.59 -43.67 12.76
CA LEU A 193 -13.18 -43.53 14.08
C LEU A 193 -14.56 -44.20 14.18
N ASN A 194 -15.39 -44.08 13.15
CA ASN A 194 -16.68 -44.77 13.09
C ASN A 194 -16.51 -46.29 13.01
N ASN A 195 -15.56 -46.79 12.22
CA ASN A 195 -15.26 -48.22 12.13
C ASN A 195 -14.78 -48.77 13.48
N TYR A 196 -13.90 -48.05 14.19
CA TYR A 196 -13.45 -48.44 15.54
C TYR A 196 -14.60 -48.46 16.55
N LYS A 197 -15.50 -47.46 16.52
CA LYS A 197 -16.69 -47.43 17.37
C LYS A 197 -17.62 -48.61 17.08
N PHE A 198 -17.81 -48.94 15.80
CA PHE A 198 -18.64 -50.07 15.39
C PHE A 198 -18.06 -51.39 15.91
N GLN A 199 -16.75 -51.63 15.73
CA GLN A 199 -16.08 -52.83 16.27
C GLN A 199 -16.21 -52.95 17.79
N LYS A 200 -16.09 -51.83 18.52
CA LYS A 200 -16.24 -51.81 19.98
C LYS A 200 -17.70 -52.01 20.45
N SER A 201 -18.69 -51.65 19.64
CA SER A 201 -20.11 -51.87 19.98
C SER A 201 -20.60 -53.30 19.71
N VAL A 202 -19.86 -54.07 18.91
CA VAL A 202 -20.20 -55.46 18.53
C VAL A 202 -19.50 -56.49 19.44
N THR A 203 -18.55 -56.05 20.27
CA THR A 203 -17.86 -56.89 21.27
C THR A 203 -18.40 -56.60 22.67
#